data_AF-A0A2G9UMI6-F1
#
_entry.id   AF-A0A2G9UMI6-F1
#
_cell.length_a   1.000
_cell.length_b   1.000
_cell.length_c   1.000
_cell.angle_alpha   90.00
_cell.angle_beta   90.00
_cell.angle_gamma   90.00
#
_symmetry.space_group_name_H-M   'P 1'
#
loop_
_entity.id
_entity.type
_entity.pdbx_description
1 polymer ?
#
loop_
_entity_poly.entity_id
_entity_poly.type
_entity_poly.pdbx_seq_one_letter_code
_entity_poly.pdbx_strand_id
1 'polypeptide(L)'
;MEHVFQNGTHPKLSPDVDFDKLSHLPELDGFTGADLAALVHEASIIALKARLFGGDLGLDAVAMEHFLKAIQNIRPSVTEADRKKYMKMKEIYGVKRRVQQVEEASN
;
A
#
# COMPACT_ATOMS: atom_id res chain seq x y z
N MET A 1 13.67 -22.58 17.08
CA MET A 1 13.13 -23.49 16.05
C MET A 1 12.13 -22.68 15.27
N GLU A 2 12.47 -22.39 14.02
CA GLU A 2 11.85 -21.37 13.17
C GLU A 2 10.37 -21.67 12.89
N HIS A 3 9.52 -20.66 13.05
CA HIS A 3 8.16 -20.71 12.57
C HIS A 3 8.19 -20.62 11.05
N VAL A 4 8.14 -21.79 10.41
CA VAL A 4 7.80 -21.96 9.00
C VAL A 4 6.41 -21.34 8.81
N PHE A 5 6.36 -20.23 8.08
CA PHE A 5 5.13 -19.48 7.81
C PHE A 5 4.10 -20.38 7.11
N GLN A 6 3.06 -20.77 7.86
CA GLN A 6 1.80 -21.24 7.27
C GLN A 6 1.12 -20.03 6.65
N ASN A 7 0.96 -20.09 5.31
CA ASN A 7 0.35 -19.12 4.39
C ASN A 7 1.35 -18.11 3.77
N GLY A 8 2.11 -18.59 2.79
CA GLY A 8 3.11 -17.83 2.04
C GLY A 8 2.53 -16.78 1.09
N THR A 9 2.11 -15.63 1.62
CA THR A 9 1.78 -14.44 0.81
C THR A 9 2.53 -13.17 1.21
N HIS A 10 3.32 -13.19 2.29
CA HIS A 10 4.04 -12.01 2.76
C HIS A 10 5.55 -12.25 2.75
N PRO A 11 6.34 -11.35 2.13
CA PRO A 11 7.80 -11.46 2.14
C PRO A 11 8.34 -11.28 3.57
N LYS A 12 9.44 -11.98 3.89
CA LYS A 12 10.19 -11.71 5.11
C LYS A 12 10.71 -10.27 5.05
N LEU A 13 10.47 -9.49 6.10
CA LEU A 13 10.89 -8.09 6.18
C LEU A 13 12.14 -7.96 7.04
N SER A 14 13.02 -7.06 6.65
CA SER A 14 14.21 -6.74 7.43
C SER A 14 13.86 -5.75 8.55
N PRO A 15 14.56 -5.76 9.69
CA PRO A 15 14.27 -4.87 10.82
C PRO A 15 14.41 -3.37 10.52
N ASP A 16 15.05 -2.99 9.42
CA ASP A 16 15.22 -1.61 8.97
C ASP A 16 13.98 -1.03 8.27
N VAL A 17 12.97 -1.85 7.96
CA VAL A 17 11.73 -1.39 7.33
C VAL A 17 10.93 -0.52 8.30
N ASP A 18 10.74 0.73 7.93
CA ASP A 18 10.00 1.72 8.70
C ASP A 18 8.74 2.14 7.94
N PHE A 19 7.60 1.56 8.34
CA PHE A 19 6.31 1.83 7.70
C PHE A 19 5.79 3.23 7.99
N ASP A 20 6.13 3.81 9.14
CA ASP A 20 5.75 5.20 9.45
C ASP A 20 6.50 6.13 8.50
N LYS A 21 7.79 5.91 8.25
CA LYS A 21 8.50 6.70 7.23
C LYS A 21 7.90 6.49 5.84
N LEU A 22 7.62 5.25 5.43
CA LEU A 22 7.00 4.96 4.13
C LEU A 22 5.67 5.68 3.96
N SER A 23 4.79 5.65 4.96
CA SER A 23 3.45 6.26 4.85
C SER A 23 3.46 7.77 4.71
N HIS A 24 4.55 8.44 5.13
CA HIS A 24 4.72 9.88 5.01
C HIS A 24 5.43 10.29 3.70
N LEU A 25 5.82 9.35 2.84
CA LEU A 25 6.43 9.66 1.55
C LEU A 25 5.40 10.24 0.58
N PRO A 26 5.67 11.42 -0.02
CA PRO A 26 4.74 12.04 -0.97
C PRO A 26 4.51 11.20 -2.23
N GLU A 27 5.45 10.32 -2.60
CA GLU A 27 5.34 9.42 -3.74
C GLU A 27 4.23 8.38 -3.58
N LEU A 28 3.81 8.09 -2.34
CA LEU A 28 2.71 7.18 -2.04
C LEU A 28 1.34 7.89 -1.97
N ASP A 29 1.30 9.21 -2.15
CA ASP A 29 0.03 9.92 -2.12
C ASP A 29 -0.92 9.41 -3.21
N GLY A 30 -2.16 9.18 -2.81
CA GLY A 30 -3.18 8.60 -3.67
C GLY A 30 -3.02 7.11 -3.98
N PHE A 31 -2.09 6.38 -3.35
CA PHE A 31 -2.07 4.91 -3.46
C PHE A 31 -3.31 4.31 -2.80
N THR A 32 -3.90 3.31 -3.46
CA THR A 32 -4.95 2.46 -2.92
C THR A 32 -4.37 1.19 -2.30
N GLY A 33 -5.20 0.37 -1.66
CA GLY A 33 -4.76 -0.93 -1.14
C GLY A 33 -4.17 -1.84 -2.23
N ALA A 34 -4.66 -1.75 -3.47
CA ALA A 34 -4.11 -2.51 -4.60
C ALA A 34 -2.72 -1.99 -5.01
N ASP A 35 -2.53 -0.67 -5.00
CA ASP A 35 -1.23 -0.05 -5.32
C ASP A 35 -0.18 -0.40 -4.26
N LEU A 36 -0.57 -0.40 -2.98
CA LEU A 36 0.30 -0.83 -1.89
C LEU A 36 0.66 -2.32 -2.00
N ALA A 37 -0.29 -3.17 -2.41
CA ALA A 37 0.00 -4.58 -2.66
C ALA A 37 1.00 -4.76 -3.82
N ALA A 38 0.83 -3.99 -4.91
CA ALA A 38 1.77 -3.96 -6.02
C ALA A 38 3.16 -3.45 -5.59
N LEU A 39 3.22 -2.45 -4.71
CA LEU A 39 4.46 -1.93 -4.14
C LEU A 39 5.23 -2.99 -3.35
N VAL A 40 4.56 -3.71 -2.44
CA VAL A 40 5.17 -4.80 -1.66
C VAL A 40 5.65 -5.91 -2.59
N HIS A 41 4.87 -6.24 -3.62
CA HIS A 41 5.25 -7.24 -4.61
C HIS A 41 6.51 -6.82 -5.38
N GLU A 42 6.56 -5.60 -5.90
CA GLU A 42 7.74 -5.10 -6.64
C GLU A 42 8.98 -5.04 -5.74
N ALA A 43 8.86 -4.56 -4.50
CA ALA A 43 9.96 -4.57 -3.53
C ALA A 43 10.50 -6.00 -3.28
N SER A 44 9.60 -6.99 -3.23
CA SER A 44 9.98 -8.41 -3.10
C SER A 44 10.74 -8.92 -4.32
N ILE A 45 10.32 -8.55 -5.52
CA ILE A 45 11.00 -8.93 -6.77
C ILE A 45 12.39 -8.27 -6.85
N ILE A 46 12.53 -7.02 -6.43
CA ILE A 46 13.83 -6.33 -6.40
C ILE A 46 14.78 -7.03 -5.42
N ALA A 47 14.32 -7.36 -4.22
CA ALA A 47 15.12 -8.10 -3.22
C ALA A 47 15.53 -9.49 -3.76
N LEU A 48 14.59 -10.21 -4.38
CA LEU A 48 14.86 -11.51 -4.99
C LEU A 48 15.91 -11.42 -6.11
N LYS A 49 15.79 -10.42 -7.00
CA LYS A 49 16.79 -10.18 -8.06
C LYS A 49 18.17 -9.87 -7.48
N ALA A 50 18.24 -9.06 -6.42
CA ALA A 50 19.50 -8.75 -5.74
C ALA A 50 20.17 -10.02 -5.19
N ARG A 51 19.40 -10.91 -4.56
CA ARG A 51 19.90 -12.21 -4.07
C ARG A 51 20.40 -13.11 -5.20
N LEU A 52 19.58 -13.29 -6.24
CA LEU A 52 19.86 -14.26 -7.32
C LEU A 52 21.01 -13.83 -8.24
N PHE A 53 21.10 -12.53 -8.55
CA PHE A 53 22.05 -12.02 -9.54
C PHE A 53 23.19 -11.21 -8.92
N GLY A 54 23.03 -10.69 -7.71
CA GLY A 54 24.06 -9.93 -6.99
C GLY A 54 25.04 -10.80 -6.19
N GLY A 55 24.78 -12.10 -6.06
CA GLY A 55 25.64 -13.03 -5.32
C GLY A 55 25.57 -12.89 -3.80
N ASP A 56 24.69 -12.04 -3.28
CA ASP A 56 24.46 -11.87 -1.85
C ASP A 56 23.51 -12.95 -1.33
N LEU A 57 24.08 -14.04 -0.85
CA LEU A 57 23.33 -15.15 -0.24
C LEU A 57 22.79 -14.81 1.16
N GLY A 58 23.22 -13.69 1.76
CA GLY A 58 22.73 -13.20 3.05
C GLY A 58 21.43 -12.39 2.94
N LEU A 59 21.05 -11.98 1.73
CA LEU A 59 19.81 -11.27 1.43
C LEU A 59 18.60 -12.22 1.52
N ASP A 60 18.04 -12.34 2.72
CA ASP A 60 16.88 -13.20 3.00
C ASP A 60 15.61 -12.42 3.41
N ALA A 61 15.64 -11.10 3.25
CA ALA A 61 14.53 -10.23 3.65
C ALA A 61 14.42 -8.98 2.76
N VAL A 62 13.21 -8.45 2.63
CA VAL A 62 12.93 -7.17 1.98
C VAL A 62 13.26 -6.06 2.96
N ALA A 63 14.36 -5.36 2.69
CA ALA A 63 14.80 -4.13 3.36
C ALA A 63 14.15 -2.85 2.82
N MET A 64 14.30 -1.76 3.57
CA MET A 64 13.74 -0.43 3.25
C MET A 64 14.21 0.06 1.88
N GLU A 65 15.45 -0.22 1.49
CA GLU A 65 15.99 0.16 0.19
C GLU A 65 15.20 -0.43 -1.00
N HIS A 66 14.61 -1.62 -0.85
CA HIS A 66 13.83 -2.25 -1.91
C HIS A 66 12.49 -1.54 -2.10
N PHE A 67 11.88 -1.08 -1.01
CA PHE A 67 10.68 -0.24 -1.09
C PHE A 67 10.99 1.08 -1.79
N LEU A 68 12.08 1.75 -1.41
CA LEU A 68 12.49 3.01 -2.06
C LEU A 68 12.74 2.84 -3.56
N LYS A 69 13.35 1.71 -3.98
CA LYS A 69 13.51 1.36 -5.39
C LYS A 69 12.17 1.05 -6.07
N ALA A 70 11.28 0.31 -5.40
CA ALA A 70 9.97 -0.06 -5.94
C ALA A 70 9.06 1.17 -6.18
N ILE A 71 9.08 2.16 -5.28
CA ILE A 71 8.31 3.41 -5.40
C ILE A 71 8.60 4.14 -6.72
N GLN A 72 9.83 4.03 -7.24
CA GLN A 72 10.20 4.68 -8.50
C GLN A 72 9.46 4.09 -9.71
N ASN A 73 9.03 2.83 -9.61
CA ASN A 73 8.43 2.05 -10.71
C ASN A 73 6.90 1.93 -10.61
N ILE A 74 6.32 2.16 -9.44
CA ILE A 74 4.87 2.04 -9.22
C ILE A 74 4.20 3.42 -9.30
N ARG A 75 2.97 3.45 -9.80
CA ARG A 75 2.13 4.65 -9.90
C ARG A 75 0.75 4.36 -9.30
N PRO A 76 0.05 5.37 -8.75
CA PRO A 76 -1.33 5.20 -8.30
C PRO A 76 -2.22 4.69 -9.45
N SER A 77 -2.99 3.63 -9.21
CA SER A 77 -3.91 3.07 -10.23
C SER A 77 -5.16 3.92 -10.41
N VAL A 78 -5.58 4.65 -9.37
CA VAL A 78 -6.72 5.56 -9.44
C VAL A 78 -6.23 6.97 -9.72
N THR A 79 -6.75 7.59 -10.76
CA THR A 79 -6.36 8.96 -11.12
C THR A 79 -7.00 10.00 -10.18
N GLU A 80 -6.41 11.19 -10.14
CA GLU A 80 -6.97 12.29 -9.35
C GLU A 80 -8.34 12.76 -9.88
N ALA A 81 -8.55 12.70 -11.20
CA ALA A 81 -9.83 13.00 -11.82
C ALA A 81 -10.91 12.01 -11.38
N ASP A 82 -10.58 10.71 -11.37
CA ASP A 82 -11.50 9.67 -10.93
C ASP A 82 -11.81 9.81 -9.44
N ARG A 83 -10.81 10.06 -8.59
CA ARG A 83 -11.01 10.35 -7.17
C ARG A 83 -12.02 11.48 -6.96
N LYS A 84 -11.83 12.63 -7.62
CA LYS A 84 -12.73 13.78 -7.52
C LYS A 84 -14.15 13.42 -7.97
N LYS A 85 -14.28 12.68 -9.07
CA LYS A 85 -15.57 12.20 -9.58
C LYS A 85 -16.27 11.30 -8.55
N TYR A 86 -15.57 10.32 -7.99
CA TYR A 86 -16.11 9.43 -6.96
C TYR A 86 -16.50 10.16 -5.67
N MET A 87 -15.70 11.13 -5.22
CA MET A 87 -16.03 11.95 -4.05
C MET A 87 -17.31 12.78 -4.27
N LYS A 88 -17.47 13.38 -5.46
CA LYS A 88 -18.70 14.10 -5.82
C LYS A 88 -19.91 13.17 -5.86
N MET A 89 -19.77 11.96 -6.40
CA MET A 89 -20.84 10.96 -6.38
C MET A 89 -21.19 10.53 -4.96
N LYS A 90 -20.20 10.37 -4.07
CA LYS A 90 -20.40 10.07 -2.65
C LYS A 90 -21.12 11.21 -1.93
N GLU A 91 -20.92 12.46 -2.29
CA GLU A 91 -21.64 13.58 -1.69
C GLU A 91 -23.13 13.59 -2.08
N ILE A 92 -23.42 13.36 -3.36
CA ILE A 92 -24.80 13.41 -3.90
C ILE A 92 -25.61 12.18 -3.48
N TYR A 93 -24.99 11.00 -3.51
CA TYR A 93 -25.67 9.70 -3.35
C TYR A 93 -25.22 8.92 -2.12
N GLY A 94 -24.23 9.41 -1.38
CA GLY A 94 -23.77 8.76 -0.15
C GLY A 94 -24.90 8.67 0.86
N VAL A 95 -24.82 7.64 1.72
CA VAL A 95 -25.82 7.36 2.74
C VAL A 95 -25.74 8.43 3.85
N LYS A 96 -26.28 9.61 3.56
CA LYS A 96 -26.60 10.69 4.51
C LYS A 96 -27.98 11.25 4.15
N ARG A 97 -29.01 10.44 4.40
CA ARG A 97 -30.40 10.95 4.35
C ARG A 97 -31.39 10.25 5.29
N ARG A 98 -30.89 9.43 6.23
CA ARG A 98 -31.75 8.76 7.23
C ARG A 98 -31.52 9.18 8.68
N VAL A 99 -30.55 10.06 8.97
CA VAL A 99 -30.32 10.55 10.35
C VAL A 99 -30.92 11.97 10.53
N GLN A 100 -30.76 12.84 9.54
CA GLN A 100 -31.29 14.22 9.60
C GLN A 100 -32.82 14.31 9.56
N GLN A 101 -33.51 13.42 8.83
CA GLN A 101 -34.99 13.42 8.80
C GLN A 101 -35.63 12.92 10.11
N VAL A 102 -34.90 12.22 10.99
CA VAL A 102 -35.44 11.71 12.26
C VAL A 102 -35.28 12.75 13.37
N GLU A 103 -34.19 13.54 13.34
CA GLU A 103 -33.96 14.65 14.28
C GLU A 103 -34.83 15.87 13.96
N GLU A 104 -35.06 16.21 12.68
CA GLU A 104 -35.96 17.31 12.29
C GLU A 104 -37.44 16.97 12.46
N ALA A 105 -37.83 15.69 12.45
CA ALA A 105 -39.22 15.26 12.68
C ALA A 105 -39.55 15.05 14.18
N SER A 106 -38.57 15.18 15.07
CA SER A 106 -38.73 15.01 16.52
C SER A 106 -38.68 16.33 17.31
N ASN A 107 -38.71 17.47 16.63
CA ASN A 107 -38.68 18.81 17.24
C ASN A 107 -39.89 19.66 16.82
#